data_AF-A0A9X6XYP5-F1
#
_entry.id   AF-A0A9X6XYP5-F1
#
_cell.length_a   1.000
_cell.length_b   1.000
_cell.length_c   1.000
_cell.angle_alpha   90.00
_cell.angle_beta   90.00
_cell.angle_gamma   90.00
#
_symmetry.space_group_name_H-M   'P 1'
#
loop_
_entity.id
_entity.type
_entity.pdbx_description
1 polymer ?
#
loop_
_entity_poly.entity_id
_entity_poly.type
_entity_poly.pdbx_seq_one_letter_code
_entity_poly.pdbx_strand_id
1 'polypeptide(L)'
;MIALLSSILAVCMAVGVMFLRFKAAKKPVTKKKIILPPIFMSTGAMMYFLPEFRLTSLEIVEAISIGLIFSIFLIKTTKFEIKGEHIFMKPSKAFIFILVGLLAVRVALKSYLSQSIDLAELSGMFFLLAFAMIVSWRIAMYRSFTKLKKTIKRAGISI
;
A
#
# COMPACT_ATOMS: atom_id res chain seq x y z
N MET A 1 19.75 -21.78 -4.86
CA MET A 1 18.55 -22.48 -4.33
C MET A 1 17.71 -21.60 -3.38
N ILE A 2 18.33 -20.91 -2.41
CA ILE A 2 17.63 -20.04 -1.42
C ILE A 2 16.90 -18.84 -2.06
N ALA A 3 17.44 -18.26 -3.14
CA ALA A 3 16.84 -17.13 -3.86
C ALA A 3 15.52 -17.47 -4.59
N LEU A 4 15.37 -18.70 -5.08
CA LEU A 4 14.14 -19.16 -5.74
C LEU A 4 13.05 -19.43 -4.71
N LEU A 5 13.41 -20.09 -3.60
CA LEU A 5 12.48 -20.40 -2.52
C LEU A 5 11.91 -19.14 -1.84
N SER A 6 12.77 -18.14 -1.60
CA SER A 6 12.35 -16.83 -1.06
C SER A 6 11.45 -16.05 -2.03
N SER A 7 11.70 -16.15 -3.34
CA SER A 7 10.86 -15.49 -4.36
C SER A 7 9.48 -16.14 -4.47
N ILE A 8 9.41 -17.48 -4.42
CA ILE A 8 8.14 -18.23 -4.43
C ILE A 8 7.33 -17.92 -3.18
N LEU A 9 7.97 -17.89 -1.99
CA LEU A 9 7.30 -17.57 -0.75
C LEU A 9 6.75 -16.13 -0.74
N ALA A 10 7.49 -15.18 -1.31
CA ALA A 10 7.04 -13.79 -1.46
C ALA A 10 5.80 -13.68 -2.37
N VAL A 11 5.76 -14.43 -3.48
CA VAL A 11 4.60 -14.48 -4.38
C VAL A 11 3.39 -15.11 -3.67
N CYS A 12 3.58 -16.22 -2.95
CA CYS A 12 2.51 -16.87 -2.18
C CYS A 12 1.94 -15.93 -1.10
N MET A 13 2.79 -15.22 -0.35
CA MET A 13 2.39 -14.18 0.60
C MET A 13 1.59 -13.06 -0.08
N ALA A 14 2.07 -12.56 -1.23
CA ALA A 14 1.41 -11.49 -1.97
C ALA A 14 0.00 -11.91 -2.44
N VAL A 15 -0.13 -13.13 -2.97
CA VAL A 15 -1.42 -13.71 -3.38
C VAL A 15 -2.35 -13.92 -2.18
N GLY A 16 -1.85 -14.44 -1.06
CA GLY A 16 -2.63 -14.64 0.17
C GLY A 16 -3.17 -13.34 0.75
N VAL A 17 -2.33 -12.29 0.82
CA VAL A 17 -2.74 -10.94 1.24
C VAL A 17 -3.77 -10.33 0.29
N MET A 18 -3.66 -10.62 -1.00
CA MET A 18 -4.64 -10.19 -2.01
C MET A 18 -6.01 -10.84 -1.79
N PHE A 19 -6.05 -12.16 -1.51
CA PHE A 19 -7.28 -12.87 -1.16
C PHE A 19 -7.92 -12.34 0.12
N LEU A 20 -7.11 -12.08 1.16
CA LEU A 20 -7.58 -11.43 2.39
C LEU A 20 -8.16 -10.04 2.11
N ARG A 21 -7.54 -9.25 1.23
CA ARG A 21 -8.08 -7.94 0.80
C ARG A 21 -9.39 -8.06 0.06
N PHE A 22 -9.55 -9.03 -0.84
CA PHE A 22 -10.81 -9.27 -1.55
C PHE A 22 -11.94 -9.65 -0.58
N LYS A 23 -11.66 -10.50 0.42
CA LYS A 23 -12.62 -10.85 1.46
C LYS A 23 -12.96 -9.66 2.37
N ALA A 24 -11.98 -8.81 2.67
CA ALA A 24 -12.18 -7.58 3.45
C ALA A 24 -12.97 -6.50 2.71
N ALA A 25 -12.89 -6.44 1.38
CA ALA A 25 -13.67 -5.50 0.56
C ALA A 25 -15.19 -5.77 0.59
N LYS A 26 -15.61 -7.01 0.94
CA LYS A 26 -17.02 -7.36 1.15
C LYS A 26 -17.58 -6.90 2.50
N LYS A 27 -16.75 -6.35 3.39
CA LYS A 27 -17.17 -5.86 4.72
C LYS A 27 -17.37 -4.34 4.68
N PRO A 28 -18.29 -3.79 5.50
CA PRO A 28 -18.48 -2.35 5.58
C PRO A 28 -17.19 -1.65 6.02
N VAL A 29 -16.93 -0.51 5.38
CA VAL A 29 -15.76 0.32 5.64
C VAL A 29 -16.01 1.13 6.90
N THR A 30 -15.11 1.01 7.86
CA THR A 30 -15.14 1.83 9.09
C THR A 30 -13.89 2.68 9.17
N LYS A 31 -13.98 3.82 9.88
CA LYS A 31 -12.83 4.71 10.10
C LYS A 31 -11.59 3.95 10.61
N LYS A 32 -11.80 3.02 11.57
CA LYS A 32 -10.75 2.17 12.13
C LYS A 32 -10.02 1.37 11.03
N LYS A 33 -10.75 0.71 10.13
CA LYS A 33 -10.16 -0.09 9.03
C LYS A 33 -9.35 0.73 8.01
N ILE A 34 -9.65 2.02 7.87
CA ILE A 34 -8.89 2.93 6.97
C ILE A 34 -7.55 3.32 7.62
N ILE A 35 -7.54 3.62 8.92
CA ILE A 35 -6.35 4.15 9.61
C ILE A 35 -5.38 3.03 10.04
N LEU A 36 -5.91 1.83 10.26
CA LEU A 36 -5.16 0.73 10.84
C LEU A 36 -3.95 0.25 10.00
N PRO A 37 -4.01 0.16 8.65
CA PRO A 37 -2.87 -0.35 7.87
C PRO A 37 -1.60 0.51 7.93
N PRO A 38 -1.65 1.86 7.82
CA PRO A 38 -0.48 2.72 8.03
C PRO A 38 0.20 2.51 9.39
N ILE A 39 -0.59 2.34 10.46
CA ILE A 39 -0.07 2.11 11.82
C ILE A 39 0.67 0.77 11.91
N PHE A 40 0.10 -0.29 11.33
CA PHE A 40 0.79 -1.58 11.28
C PHE A 40 2.02 -1.56 10.38
N MET A 41 2.05 -0.73 9.34
CA MET A 41 3.25 -0.60 8.52
C MET A 41 4.34 0.23 9.21
N SER A 42 3.99 1.22 10.04
CA SER A 42 5.01 2.02 10.74
C SER A 42 5.87 1.19 11.70
N THR A 43 5.41 0.04 12.19
CA THR A 43 6.28 -0.88 12.97
C THR A 43 7.42 -1.45 12.12
N GLY A 44 7.22 -1.61 10.81
CA GLY A 44 8.26 -2.01 9.87
C GLY A 44 9.38 -0.97 9.70
N ALA A 45 9.14 0.29 10.05
CA ALA A 45 10.18 1.33 10.01
C ALA A 45 11.29 1.08 11.03
N MET A 46 11.10 0.15 11.97
CA MET A 46 12.14 -0.28 12.91
C MET A 46 13.36 -0.91 12.19
N MET A 47 13.22 -1.34 10.93
CA MET A 47 14.37 -1.83 10.15
C MET A 47 15.45 -0.75 9.93
N TYR A 48 15.09 0.55 9.92
CA TYR A 48 16.05 1.65 9.72
C TYR A 48 16.98 1.90 10.90
N PHE A 49 16.74 1.25 12.05
CA PHE A 49 17.71 1.26 13.14
C PHE A 49 18.99 0.52 12.78
N LEU A 50 18.90 -0.49 11.92
CA LEU A 50 20.04 -1.23 11.40
C LEU A 50 20.76 -0.41 10.32
N PRO A 51 22.10 -0.32 10.34
CA PRO A 51 22.86 0.51 9.41
C PRO A 51 22.69 0.08 7.95
N GLU A 52 22.48 -1.22 7.69
CA GLU A 52 22.30 -1.79 6.35
C GLU A 52 21.04 -1.27 5.62
N PHE A 53 20.04 -0.77 6.35
CA PHE A 53 18.78 -0.28 5.77
C PHE A 53 18.73 1.24 5.68
N ARG A 54 19.76 1.96 6.12
CA ARG A 54 19.77 3.42 6.11
C ARG A 54 19.87 3.93 4.68
N LEU A 55 18.99 4.86 4.37
CA LEU A 55 18.89 5.48 3.06
C LEU A 55 19.58 6.84 3.07
N THR A 56 20.21 7.18 1.97
CA THR A 56 20.69 8.54 1.73
C THR A 56 19.50 9.50 1.62
N SER A 57 19.73 10.79 1.88
CA SER A 57 18.67 11.79 1.77
C SER A 57 18.04 11.86 0.37
N LEU A 58 18.83 11.58 -0.66
CA LEU A 58 18.37 11.58 -2.05
C LEU A 58 17.40 10.43 -2.32
N GLU A 59 17.75 9.20 -1.89
CA GLU A 59 16.89 8.02 -2.02
C GLU A 59 15.59 8.16 -1.24
N ILE A 60 15.64 8.80 -0.06
CA ILE A 60 14.43 9.11 0.73
C ILE A 60 13.48 9.99 -0.08
N VAL A 61 13.99 11.06 -0.69
CA VAL A 61 13.18 11.99 -1.49
C VAL A 61 12.63 11.29 -2.73
N GLU A 62 13.42 10.48 -3.41
CA GLU A 62 12.98 9.71 -4.58
C GLU A 62 11.89 8.70 -4.22
N ALA A 63 12.11 7.87 -3.19
CA ALA A 63 11.16 6.86 -2.75
C ALA A 63 9.83 7.47 -2.32
N ILE A 64 9.85 8.58 -1.57
CA ILE A 64 8.65 9.30 -1.18
C ILE A 64 7.96 9.87 -2.41
N SER A 65 8.69 10.55 -3.30
CA SER A 65 8.12 11.19 -4.50
C SER A 65 7.42 10.17 -5.40
N ILE A 66 8.09 9.05 -5.68
CA ILE A 66 7.53 7.95 -6.47
C ILE A 66 6.32 7.32 -5.76
N GLY A 67 6.41 7.10 -4.44
CA GLY A 67 5.31 6.58 -3.63
C GLY A 67 4.07 7.47 -3.68
N LEU A 68 4.26 8.79 -3.62
CA LEU A 68 3.18 9.77 -3.76
C LEU A 68 2.57 9.76 -5.16
N ILE A 69 3.37 9.67 -6.23
CA ILE A 69 2.89 9.55 -7.61
C ILE A 69 2.01 8.31 -7.76
N PHE A 70 2.48 7.14 -7.29
CA PHE A 70 1.68 5.92 -7.34
C PHE A 70 0.40 6.00 -6.48
N SER A 71 0.43 6.75 -5.38
CA SER A 71 -0.76 6.96 -4.56
C SER A 71 -1.90 7.64 -5.31
N ILE A 72 -1.59 8.52 -6.28
CA ILE A 72 -2.60 9.21 -7.10
C ILE A 72 -3.42 8.21 -7.90
N PHE A 73 -2.79 7.20 -8.50
CA PHE A 73 -3.48 6.13 -9.22
C PHE A 73 -4.42 5.34 -8.30
N LEU A 74 -3.99 5.04 -7.07
CA LEU A 74 -4.82 4.35 -6.08
C LEU A 74 -6.02 5.20 -5.66
N ILE A 75 -5.81 6.49 -5.41
CA ILE A 75 -6.87 7.43 -5.04
C ILE A 75 -7.91 7.52 -6.16
N LYS A 76 -7.48 7.70 -7.41
CA LYS A 76 -8.38 7.84 -8.57
C LYS A 76 -9.20 6.57 -8.84
N THR A 77 -8.63 5.40 -8.59
CA THR A 77 -9.30 4.11 -8.82
C THR A 77 -10.15 3.65 -7.63
N THR A 78 -10.02 4.28 -6.47
CA THR A 78 -10.81 3.93 -5.29
C THR A 78 -12.20 4.55 -5.38
N LYS A 79 -13.22 3.71 -5.50
CA LYS A 79 -14.63 4.13 -5.48
C LYS A 79 -15.34 3.57 -4.25
N PHE A 80 -16.26 4.36 -3.70
CA PHE A 80 -17.16 3.93 -2.64
C PHE A 80 -18.53 3.65 -3.22
N GLU A 81 -19.15 2.56 -2.78
CA GLU A 81 -20.52 2.20 -3.10
C GLU A 81 -21.33 2.19 -1.81
N ILE A 82 -22.49 2.83 -1.82
CA ILE A 82 -23.44 2.78 -0.69
C ILE A 82 -24.39 1.62 -0.97
N LYS A 83 -24.50 0.68 -0.02
CA LYS A 83 -25.50 -0.39 -0.07
C LYS A 83 -26.28 -0.38 1.24
N GLY A 84 -27.56 -0.02 1.17
CA GLY A 84 -28.39 0.19 2.35
C GLY A 84 -27.81 1.27 3.27
N GLU A 85 -27.69 0.95 4.56
CA GLU A 85 -27.12 1.81 5.60
C GLU A 85 -25.59 1.67 5.74
N HIS A 86 -24.88 1.10 4.75
CA HIS A 86 -23.45 0.84 4.88
C HIS A 86 -22.65 1.29 3.66
N ILE A 87 -21.46 1.85 3.93
CA ILE A 87 -20.50 2.29 2.91
C ILE A 87 -19.51 1.16 2.66
N PHE A 88 -19.45 0.68 1.43
CA PHE A 88 -18.51 -0.33 0.96
C PHE A 88 -17.45 0.31 0.05
N MET A 89 -16.26 -0.29 0.04
CA MET A 89 -15.18 0.12 -0.87
C MET A 89 -15.14 -0.87 -2.04
N LYS A 90 -15.21 -0.35 -3.26
CA LYS A 90 -14.96 -1.16 -4.46
C LYS A 90 -13.46 -1.48 -4.53
N PRO A 91 -13.06 -2.75 -4.65
CA PRO A 91 -11.64 -3.11 -4.73
C PRO A 91 -10.99 -2.44 -5.94
N SER A 92 -9.89 -1.71 -5.70
CA SER A 92 -9.10 -1.11 -6.78
C SER A 92 -8.21 -2.17 -7.44
N LYS A 93 -8.40 -2.40 -8.75
CA LYS A 93 -7.51 -3.25 -9.56
C LYS A 93 -6.11 -2.65 -9.69
N ALA A 94 -5.97 -1.33 -9.56
CA ALA A 94 -4.68 -0.65 -9.64
C ALA A 94 -3.75 -1.01 -8.47
N PHE A 95 -4.31 -1.34 -7.31
CA PHE A 95 -3.50 -1.82 -6.18
C PHE A 95 -2.75 -3.11 -6.52
N ILE A 96 -3.41 -4.03 -7.23
CA ILE A 96 -2.81 -5.29 -7.67
C ILE A 96 -1.73 -5.01 -8.71
N PHE A 97 -2.04 -4.17 -9.70
CA PHE A 97 -1.09 -3.80 -10.74
C PHE A 97 0.18 -3.15 -10.17
N ILE A 98 0.03 -2.22 -9.22
CA ILE A 98 1.18 -1.58 -8.56
C ILE A 98 1.97 -2.61 -7.76
N LEU A 99 1.31 -3.50 -7.00
CA LEU A 99 2.01 -4.47 -6.15
C LEU A 99 2.79 -5.51 -6.99
N VAL A 100 2.18 -6.01 -8.07
CA VAL A 100 2.84 -6.92 -9.02
C VAL A 100 3.94 -6.19 -9.79
N GLY A 101 3.70 -4.95 -10.24
CA GLY A 101 4.69 -4.13 -10.92
C GLY A 101 5.90 -3.85 -10.04
N LEU A 102 5.71 -3.47 -8.78
CA LEU A 102 6.79 -3.25 -7.82
C LEU A 102 7.61 -4.52 -7.60
N LEU A 103 6.94 -5.67 -7.48
CA LEU A 103 7.59 -6.96 -7.30
C LEU A 103 8.39 -7.37 -8.55
N ALA A 104 7.84 -7.17 -9.74
CA ALA A 104 8.51 -7.46 -11.00
C ALA A 104 9.75 -6.57 -11.20
N VAL A 105 9.61 -5.26 -10.95
CA VAL A 105 10.73 -4.30 -10.98
C VAL A 105 11.79 -4.71 -9.96
N ARG A 106 11.40 -5.13 -8.74
CA ARG A 106 12.35 -5.63 -7.73
C ARG A 106 13.12 -6.86 -8.20
N VAL A 107 12.45 -7.83 -8.81
CA VAL A 107 13.10 -9.05 -9.33
C VAL A 107 14.01 -8.71 -10.51
N ALA A 108 13.59 -7.83 -11.41
CA ALA A 108 14.39 -7.38 -12.55
C ALA A 108 15.65 -6.62 -12.10
N LEU A 109 15.49 -5.66 -11.17
CA LEU A 109 16.62 -4.93 -10.59
C LEU A 109 17.58 -5.87 -9.86
N LYS A 110 17.08 -6.84 -9.09
CA LYS A 110 17.96 -7.84 -8.47
C LYS A 110 18.77 -8.61 -9.51
N SER A 111 18.16 -9.04 -10.62
CA SER A 111 18.83 -9.82 -11.66
C SER A 111 19.83 -8.99 -12.48
N TYR A 112 19.58 -7.70 -12.68
CA TYR A 112 20.43 -6.82 -13.49
C TYR A 112 21.50 -6.08 -12.68
N LEU A 113 21.22 -5.83 -11.40
CA LEU A 113 22.00 -4.95 -10.51
C LEU A 113 22.66 -5.72 -9.35
N SER A 114 22.93 -7.03 -9.55
CA SER A 114 23.52 -7.93 -8.53
C SER A 114 24.93 -7.56 -8.04
N GLN A 115 25.53 -6.45 -8.47
CA GLN A 115 26.89 -6.05 -8.08
C GLN A 115 27.04 -4.62 -7.52
N SER A 116 26.02 -3.77 -7.52
CA SER A 116 26.21 -2.33 -7.22
C SER A 116 25.33 -1.73 -6.12
N ILE A 117 24.21 -2.36 -5.72
CA ILE A 117 23.36 -1.86 -4.62
C ILE A 117 23.12 -2.96 -3.58
N ASP A 118 23.29 -2.63 -2.31
CA ASP A 118 23.12 -3.57 -1.21
C ASP A 118 21.64 -3.99 -1.07
N LEU A 119 21.41 -5.27 -0.81
CA LEU A 119 20.05 -5.84 -0.82
C LEU A 119 19.17 -5.26 0.30
N ALA A 120 19.81 -4.82 1.38
CA ALA A 120 19.19 -4.19 2.54
C ALA A 120 18.72 -2.76 2.23
N GLU A 121 19.56 -1.94 1.58
CA GLU A 121 19.25 -0.57 1.17
C GLU A 121 18.08 -0.54 0.18
N LEU A 122 18.11 -1.42 -0.83
CA LEU A 122 17.01 -1.57 -1.79
C LEU A 122 15.69 -1.93 -1.10
N SER A 123 15.75 -2.81 -0.09
CA SER A 123 14.58 -3.18 0.70
C SER A 123 14.06 -2.02 1.54
N GLY A 124 14.96 -1.16 2.05
CA GLY A 124 14.71 0.16 2.60
C GLY A 124 13.87 1.03 1.66
N MET A 125 14.38 1.30 0.47
CA MET A 125 13.72 2.17 -0.52
C MET A 125 12.31 1.70 -0.84
N PHE A 126 12.14 0.40 -1.12
CA PHE A 126 10.84 -0.17 -1.46
C PHE A 126 9.84 -0.07 -0.31
N PHE A 127 10.28 -0.26 0.94
CA PHE A 127 9.42 -0.07 2.10
C PHE A 127 8.99 1.40 2.22
N LEU A 128 9.92 2.35 2.11
CA LEU A 128 9.60 3.78 2.24
C LEU A 128 8.61 4.23 1.15
N LEU A 129 8.84 3.81 -0.08
CA LEU A 129 7.95 4.04 -1.22
C LEU A 129 6.55 3.47 -0.94
N ALA A 130 6.47 2.20 -0.51
CA ALA A 130 5.20 1.56 -0.20
C ALA A 130 4.49 2.24 0.98
N PHE A 131 5.24 2.67 2.00
CA PHE A 131 4.72 3.38 3.16
C PHE A 131 4.15 4.75 2.76
N ALA A 132 4.91 5.57 2.04
CA ALA A 132 4.47 6.87 1.54
C ALA A 132 3.20 6.73 0.68
N MET A 133 3.18 5.73 -0.20
CA MET A 133 2.03 5.43 -1.05
C MET A 133 0.78 5.06 -0.23
N ILE A 134 0.91 4.17 0.76
CA ILE A 134 -0.21 3.68 1.57
C ILE A 134 -0.75 4.77 2.50
N VAL A 135 0.14 5.56 3.11
CA VAL A 135 -0.25 6.68 3.98
C VAL A 135 -1.10 7.68 3.20
N SER A 136 -0.58 8.19 2.07
CA SER A 136 -1.28 9.20 1.27
C SER A 136 -2.62 8.69 0.72
N TRP A 137 -2.65 7.44 0.24
CA TRP A 137 -3.88 6.83 -0.23
C TRP A 137 -4.92 6.67 0.90
N ARG A 138 -4.52 6.22 2.10
CA ARG A 138 -5.43 6.07 3.24
C ARG A 138 -5.94 7.40 3.78
N ILE A 139 -5.12 8.45 3.78
CA ILE A 139 -5.55 9.80 4.15
C ILE A 139 -6.63 10.30 3.18
N ALA A 140 -6.41 10.17 1.87
CA ALA A 140 -7.40 10.54 0.86
C ALA A 140 -8.69 9.74 1.01
N MET A 141 -8.59 8.42 1.25
CA MET A 141 -9.73 7.54 1.51
C MET A 141 -10.54 7.99 2.74
N TYR A 142 -9.86 8.38 3.82
CA TYR A 142 -10.50 8.88 5.05
C TYR A 142 -11.25 10.20 4.81
N ARG A 143 -10.67 11.12 4.04
CA ARG A 143 -11.30 12.39 3.67
C ARG A 143 -12.56 12.14 2.82
N SER A 144 -12.47 11.30 1.80
CA SER A 144 -13.61 10.93 0.95
C SER A 144 -14.71 10.24 1.74
N PHE A 145 -14.36 9.31 2.63
CA PHE A 145 -15.32 8.63 3.51
C PHE A 145 -16.05 9.61 4.45
N THR A 146 -15.33 10.55 5.06
CA THR A 146 -15.91 11.54 5.97
C THR A 146 -16.82 12.52 5.24
N LYS A 147 -16.42 12.95 4.02
CA LYS A 147 -17.27 13.78 3.14
C LYS A 147 -18.56 13.05 2.78
N LEU A 148 -18.45 11.79 2.35
CA LEU A 148 -19.60 10.96 1.99
C LEU A 148 -20.56 10.76 3.18
N LYS A 149 -20.03 10.44 4.36
CA LYS A 149 -20.83 10.29 5.58
C LYS A 149 -21.57 11.58 5.95
N LYS A 150 -20.93 12.75 5.79
CA LYS A 150 -21.56 14.06 6.03
C LYS A 150 -22.68 14.34 5.02
N THR A 151 -22.48 14.01 3.74
CA THR A 151 -23.50 14.17 2.69
C THR A 151 -24.72 13.31 2.96
N ILE A 152 -24.52 12.03 3.31
CA ILE A 152 -25.63 11.10 3.58
C ILE A 152 -26.40 11.54 4.85
N LYS A 153 -25.71 11.94 5.93
CA LYS A 153 -26.35 12.51 7.13
C LYS A 153 -27.19 13.74 6.81
N ARG A 154 -26.73 14.60 5.89
CA ARG A 154 -27.46 15.80 5.45
C ARG A 154 -28.67 15.47 4.58
N ALA A 155 -28.65 14.36 3.86
CA ALA A 155 -29.76 13.88 3.02
C ALA A 155 -30.86 13.15 3.83
N GLY A 156 -30.76 13.08 5.16
CA GLY A 156 -31.76 12.44 6.02
C GLY A 156 -31.77 10.90 5.98
N ILE A 157 -30.77 10.29 5.35
CA ILE A 157 -30.63 8.83 5.29
C ILE A 157 -29.91 8.37 6.57
N SER A 158 -30.53 7.49 7.36
CA SER A 158 -29.89 6.84 8.51
C SER A 158 -28.78 5.88 8.03
N ILE A 159 -27.63 5.92 8.69
CA ILE A 159 -26.42 5.10 8.43
C ILE A 159 -25.83 4.65 9.77
#